data_AF-A0A1J3EEW1-F1
#
_entry.id   AF-A0A1J3EEW1-F1
#
_cell.length_a   1.000
_cell.length_b   1.000
_cell.length_c   1.000
_cell.angle_alpha   90.00
_cell.angle_beta   90.00
_cell.angle_gamma   90.00
#
_symmetry.space_group_name_H-M   'P 1'
#
loop_
_entity.id
_entity.type
_entity.pdbx_description
1 polymer ?
#
loop_
_entity_poly.entity_id
_entity_poly.type
_entity_poly.pdbx_seq_one_letter_code
_entity_poly.pdbx_strand_id
1 'polypeptide(L)'
;SVLTLEELFASLTYFFSRNGSHILDYHLGLQRSTKRGDSSGTWTHTFSLWCMNPSVVFKDLAELSLSTILTSGTLSPMNSFSSELGMQFGTSLEAPHVIDANLQVWAGAISNGHGNYPLNASYKTADTLTFQDALGKSLEEICSIVPGGSLIFFPSYKLMEKLCTRWRETGQWSRLCLKKDLYVEPRGGAQEEFDSVLKDYYDSIRGKNRLIGRNRRAKKTGTVKTETQNDSKKGAAFLAVFRGKVSEGIDFSDDNARAVIIVG
;
A
#
# COMPACT_ATOMS: atom_id res chain seq x y z
N SER A 1 -13.57 11.66 26.57
CA SER A 1 -13.40 10.68 27.67
C SER A 1 -12.17 11.08 28.47
N VAL A 2 -11.85 10.41 29.59
CA VAL A 2 -10.62 10.69 30.37
C VAL A 2 -9.36 10.59 29.49
N LEU A 3 -9.28 9.56 28.65
CA LEU A 3 -8.22 9.37 27.64
C LEU A 3 -8.00 10.61 26.75
N THR A 4 -9.09 11.22 26.26
CA THR A 4 -9.00 12.42 25.42
C THR A 4 -8.36 13.61 26.16
N LEU A 5 -8.63 13.74 27.47
CA LEU A 5 -8.04 14.79 28.28
C LEU A 5 -6.57 14.48 28.57
N GLU A 6 -6.23 13.22 28.86
CA GLU A 6 -4.85 12.79 29.06
C GLU A 6 -3.98 13.04 27.82
N GLU A 7 -4.44 12.69 26.62
CA GLU A 7 -3.75 12.96 25.35
C GLU A 7 -3.56 14.46 25.10
N LEU A 8 -4.59 15.26 25.39
CA LEU A 8 -4.52 16.72 25.27
C LEU A 8 -3.48 17.29 26.25
N PHE A 9 -3.53 16.89 27.52
CA PHE A 9 -2.59 17.36 28.53
C PHE A 9 -1.15 16.94 28.21
N ALA A 10 -0.91 15.71 27.75
CA ALA A 10 0.41 15.28 27.32
C ALA A 10 0.97 16.16 26.20
N SER A 11 0.14 16.48 25.20
CA SER A 11 0.53 17.39 24.10
C SER A 11 0.83 18.80 24.61
N LEU A 12 0.00 19.32 25.52
CA LEU A 12 0.21 20.63 26.14
C LEU A 12 1.43 20.66 27.06
N THR A 13 1.77 19.55 27.70
CA THR A 13 3.00 19.44 28.51
C THR A 13 4.23 19.68 27.66
N TYR A 14 4.34 19.06 26.48
CA TYR A 14 5.46 19.34 25.56
C TYR A 14 5.39 20.75 24.96
N PHE A 15 4.19 21.23 24.61
CA PHE A 15 4.01 22.58 24.06
C PHE A 15 4.49 23.68 25.02
N PHE A 16 4.19 23.54 26.32
CA PHE A 16 4.60 24.49 27.36
C PHE A 16 5.89 24.09 28.10
N SER A 17 6.53 22.98 27.75
CA SER A 17 7.76 22.54 28.42
C SER A 17 8.89 23.55 28.17
N ARG A 18 9.92 23.50 29.02
CA ARG A 18 11.11 24.37 28.91
C ARG A 18 10.76 25.87 28.74
N ASN A 19 9.76 26.33 29.49
CA ASN A 19 9.21 27.70 29.41
C ASN A 19 8.67 28.09 28.03
N GLY A 20 8.05 27.14 27.32
CA GLY A 20 7.47 27.38 26.01
C GLY A 20 8.48 27.49 24.88
N SER A 21 9.69 26.92 25.04
CA SER A 21 10.72 26.95 23.98
C SER A 21 10.26 26.27 22.69
N HIS A 22 9.28 25.38 22.78
CA HIS A 22 8.76 24.61 21.64
C HIS A 22 7.51 25.23 21.00
N ILE A 23 7.00 26.37 21.46
CA ILE A 23 5.74 26.94 20.96
C ILE A 23 5.77 27.12 19.43
N LEU A 24 6.91 27.49 18.86
CA LEU A 24 7.09 27.68 17.41
C LEU A 24 7.18 26.38 16.61
N ASP A 25 7.40 25.24 17.28
CA ASP A 25 7.41 23.91 16.67
C ASP A 25 5.99 23.36 16.47
N TYR A 26 4.95 24.04 17.01
CA TYR A 26 3.57 23.60 16.92
C TYR A 26 2.69 24.55 16.12
N HIS A 27 1.75 23.98 15.39
CA HIS A 27 0.72 24.71 14.66
C HIS A 27 -0.67 24.41 15.18
N LEU A 28 -1.48 25.45 15.27
CA LEU A 28 -2.87 25.37 15.70
C LEU A 28 -3.80 25.36 14.48
N GLY A 29 -4.56 24.29 14.32
CA GLY A 29 -5.49 24.11 13.20
C GLY A 29 -6.93 23.99 13.67
N LEU A 30 -7.82 24.84 13.15
CA LEU A 30 -9.26 24.64 13.26
C LEU A 30 -9.79 24.08 11.95
N GLN A 31 -10.22 22.82 11.96
CA GLN A 31 -10.78 22.15 10.81
C GLN A 31 -12.30 22.03 10.97
N ARG A 32 -13.03 22.34 9.91
CA ARG A 32 -14.46 22.12 9.82
C ARG A 32 -14.72 21.04 8.77
N SER A 33 -15.36 19.95 9.18
CA SER A 33 -15.65 18.81 8.31
C SER A 33 -17.09 18.36 8.45
N THR A 34 -17.63 17.77 7.39
CA THR A 34 -18.91 17.06 7.40
C THR A 34 -18.65 15.58 7.10
N LYS A 35 -19.34 14.67 7.79
CA LYS A 35 -19.27 13.24 7.49
C LYS A 35 -19.95 13.00 6.13
N ARG A 36 -19.19 12.49 5.15
CA ARG A 36 -19.76 12.08 3.86
C ARG A 36 -20.82 11.00 4.10
N GLY A 37 -22.05 11.27 3.67
CA GLY A 37 -23.19 10.35 3.78
C GLY A 37 -24.17 10.67 4.91
N ASP A 38 -23.90 11.67 5.75
CA ASP A 38 -24.86 12.13 6.74
C ASP A 38 -25.71 13.29 6.18
N SER A 39 -26.99 13.02 5.93
CA SER A 39 -27.98 14.00 5.44
C SER A 39 -28.33 15.06 6.49
N SER A 40 -27.84 14.94 7.74
CA SER A 40 -28.09 15.92 8.80
C SER A 40 -27.43 17.28 8.57
N GLY A 41 -26.41 17.36 7.70
CA GLY A 41 -25.66 18.60 7.47
C GLY A 41 -24.87 19.09 8.70
N THR A 42 -24.73 18.26 9.73
CA THR A 42 -24.10 18.65 10.99
C THR A 42 -22.60 18.85 10.78
N TRP A 43 -22.13 20.06 11.06
CA TRP A 43 -20.72 20.42 10.95
C TRP A 43 -19.95 20.00 12.20
N THR A 44 -18.92 19.18 12.02
CA THR A 44 -17.96 18.88 13.07
C THR A 44 -16.82 19.89 13.00
N HIS A 45 -16.52 20.52 14.14
CA HIS A 45 -15.36 21.40 14.29
C HIS A 45 -14.31 20.64 15.10
N THR A 46 -13.11 20.54 14.57
CA THR A 46 -11.96 19.90 15.21
C THR A 46 -10.89 20.93 15.42
N PHE A 47 -10.51 21.13 16.67
CA PHE A 47 -9.38 21.96 17.05
C PHE A 47 -8.18 21.05 17.30
N SER A 48 -7.08 21.31 16.59
CA SER A 48 -5.89 20.46 16.60
C SER A 48 -4.65 21.27 16.94
N LEU A 49 -3.76 20.68 17.72
CA LEU A 49 -2.42 21.18 17.98
C LEU A 49 -1.43 20.19 17.34
N TRP A 50 -0.76 20.60 16.27
CA TRP A 50 0.12 19.75 15.47
C TRP A 50 1.58 20.06 15.76
N CYS A 51 2.34 19.08 16.23
CA CYS A 51 3.79 19.20 16.30
C CYS A 51 4.37 19.06 14.88
N MET A 52 5.01 20.11 14.38
CA MET A 52 5.62 20.15 13.06
C MET A 52 7.10 19.75 13.07
N ASN A 53 7.69 19.61 14.26
CA ASN A 53 9.09 19.27 14.43
C ASN A 53 9.25 18.02 15.31
N PRO A 54 9.55 16.84 14.73
CA PRO A 54 9.68 15.61 15.50
C PRO A 54 10.89 15.62 16.44
N SER A 55 11.87 16.53 16.26
CA SER A 55 13.02 16.65 17.16
C SER A 55 12.61 17.02 18.59
N VAL A 56 11.47 17.69 18.78
CA VAL A 56 10.97 18.08 20.11
C VAL A 56 10.80 16.86 21.01
N VAL A 57 10.20 15.79 20.46
CA VAL A 57 9.93 14.56 21.19
C VAL A 57 11.19 13.68 21.25
N PHE A 58 11.92 13.59 20.14
CA PHE A 58 13.09 12.72 20.07
C PHE A 58 14.25 13.19 20.96
N LYS A 59 14.39 14.51 21.16
CA LYS A 59 15.45 15.09 21.98
C LYS A 59 15.41 14.60 23.43
N ASP A 60 14.23 14.55 24.05
CA ASP A 60 14.10 14.07 25.42
C ASP A 60 14.46 12.58 25.53
N LEU A 61 14.05 11.76 24.54
CA LEU A 61 14.41 10.34 24.47
C LEU A 61 15.94 10.15 24.36
N ALA A 62 16.58 10.97 23.54
CA ALA A 62 18.03 10.99 23.38
C ALA A 62 18.76 11.43 24.65
N GLU A 63 18.33 12.51 25.30
CA GLU A 63 18.97 13.06 26.52
C GLU A 63 18.85 12.10 27.72
N LEU A 64 17.77 11.31 27.79
CA LEU A 64 17.57 10.30 28.84
C LEU A 64 18.31 8.98 28.58
N SER A 65 18.78 8.76 27.35
CA SER A 65 19.43 7.52 26.95
C SER A 65 20.96 7.61 27.07
N LEU A 66 21.61 6.53 27.51
CA LEU A 66 23.08 6.43 27.45
C LEU A 66 23.57 6.36 25.99
N SER A 67 22.83 5.63 25.15
CA SER A 67 23.12 5.44 23.73
C SER A 67 21.83 5.17 22.97
N THR A 68 21.68 5.79 21.81
CA THR A 68 20.55 5.57 20.90
C THR A 68 21.08 4.97 19.60
N ILE A 69 20.62 3.76 19.28
CA ILE A 69 20.98 3.03 18.06
C ILE A 69 19.72 2.88 17.22
N LEU A 70 19.75 3.39 15.99
CA LEU A 70 18.65 3.27 15.04
C LEU A 70 19.04 2.33 13.91
N THR A 71 18.21 1.31 13.69
CA THR A 71 18.43 0.29 12.66
C THR A 71 17.17 0.16 11.82
N SER A 72 17.31 0.26 10.50
CA SER A 72 16.23 -0.01 9.56
C SER A 72 16.81 -0.43 8.21
N GLY A 73 16.11 -1.33 7.51
CA GLY A 73 16.53 -1.81 6.19
C GLY A 73 16.26 -0.81 5.05
N THR A 74 15.51 0.26 5.31
CA THR A 74 15.08 1.25 4.30
C THR A 74 15.43 2.68 4.67
N LEU A 75 16.32 2.87 5.65
CA LEU A 75 16.70 4.18 6.17
C LEU A 75 17.69 4.86 5.21
N SER A 76 17.16 5.50 4.18
CA SER A 76 17.92 6.31 3.24
C SER A 76 17.03 7.43 2.67
N PRO A 77 17.52 8.67 2.52
CA PRO A 77 18.87 9.16 2.85
C PRO A 77 19.04 9.48 4.34
N MET A 78 20.13 9.01 4.95
CA MET A 78 20.39 9.13 6.40
C MET A 78 20.50 10.57 6.91
N ASN A 79 20.99 11.49 6.07
CA ASN A 79 21.13 12.91 6.44
C ASN A 79 19.79 13.60 6.64
N SER A 80 18.79 13.30 5.80
CA SER A 80 17.43 13.87 5.96
C SER A 80 16.84 13.42 7.29
N PHE A 81 16.96 12.13 7.58
CA PHE A 81 16.44 11.53 8.81
C PHE A 81 17.11 12.10 10.06
N SER A 82 18.44 12.25 10.05
CA SER A 82 19.20 12.90 11.13
C SER A 82 18.75 14.35 11.35
N SER A 83 18.53 15.10 10.27
CA SER A 83 18.05 16.48 10.34
C SER A 83 16.63 16.57 10.91
N GLU A 84 15.72 15.67 10.51
CA GLU A 84 14.34 15.64 11.00
C GLU A 84 14.29 15.34 12.51
N LEU A 85 15.12 14.41 12.99
CA LEU A 85 15.21 14.10 14.42
C LEU A 85 15.97 15.17 15.24
N GLY A 86 16.60 16.14 14.58
CA GLY A 86 17.43 17.16 15.24
C GLY A 86 18.63 16.59 15.99
N MET A 87 19.14 15.44 15.58
CA MET A 87 20.26 14.73 16.21
C MET A 87 21.28 14.30 15.16
N GLN A 88 22.56 14.51 15.45
CA GLN A 88 23.68 13.96 14.69
C GLN A 88 24.02 12.55 15.19
N PHE A 89 24.06 11.58 14.28
CA PHE A 89 24.49 10.21 14.58
C PHE A 89 25.98 10.06 14.25
N GLY A 90 26.82 9.94 15.28
CA GLY A 90 28.28 9.89 15.12
C GLY A 90 28.78 8.65 14.35
N THR A 91 28.05 7.54 14.45
CA THR A 91 28.31 6.32 13.67
C THR A 91 27.14 6.09 12.74
N SER A 92 27.44 5.99 11.45
CA SER A 92 26.49 5.74 10.38
C SER A 92 27.03 4.62 9.50
N LEU A 93 26.18 3.63 9.21
CA LEU A 93 26.55 2.48 8.40
C LEU A 93 25.42 2.15 7.42
N GLU A 94 25.71 2.28 6.14
CA GLU A 94 24.91 1.71 5.06
C GLU A 94 25.61 0.44 4.59
N ALA A 95 25.08 -0.71 5.00
CA ALA A 95 25.67 -2.00 4.63
C ALA A 95 25.37 -2.31 3.15
N PRO A 96 26.32 -2.90 2.40
CA PRO A 96 26.03 -3.37 1.06
C PRO A 96 24.94 -4.44 1.10
N HIS A 97 24.15 -4.53 0.03
CA HIS A 97 23.10 -5.53 -0.05
C HIS A 97 23.71 -6.94 -0.09
N VAL A 98 23.07 -7.90 0.59
CA VAL A 98 23.52 -9.30 0.67
C VAL A 98 23.32 -10.07 -0.65
N ILE A 99 22.61 -9.49 -1.62
CA ILE A 99 22.21 -10.15 -2.86
C ILE A 99 23.06 -9.66 -4.03
N ASP A 100 23.18 -10.49 -5.06
CA ASP A 100 23.62 -10.04 -6.37
C ASP A 100 22.46 -9.33 -7.08
N ALA A 101 22.51 -8.00 -7.11
CA ALA A 101 21.48 -7.19 -7.73
C ALA A 101 21.27 -7.54 -9.22
N ASN A 102 22.30 -7.98 -9.95
CA ASN A 102 22.16 -8.29 -11.37
C ASN A 102 21.39 -9.60 -11.63
N LEU A 103 21.37 -10.50 -10.66
CA LEU A 103 20.77 -11.82 -10.79
C LEU A 103 19.44 -11.96 -10.03
N GLN A 104 19.29 -11.22 -8.92
CA GLN A 104 18.22 -11.48 -7.96
C GLN A 104 17.12 -10.40 -7.95
N VAL A 105 17.42 -9.15 -8.32
CA VAL A 105 16.44 -8.05 -8.28
C VAL A 105 16.58 -7.14 -9.48
N TRP A 106 15.49 -6.98 -10.23
CA TRP A 106 15.40 -5.93 -11.24
C TRP A 106 14.50 -4.81 -10.73
N ALA A 107 15.02 -3.58 -10.74
CA ALA A 107 14.28 -2.37 -10.44
C ALA A 107 14.31 -1.44 -11.65
N GLY A 108 13.16 -0.95 -12.09
CA GLY A 108 13.05 -0.07 -13.25
C GLY A 108 11.76 0.74 -13.25
N ALA A 109 11.80 1.89 -13.93
CA ALA A 109 10.64 2.74 -14.13
C ALA A 109 10.02 2.49 -15.51
N ILE A 110 8.75 2.13 -15.55
CA ILE A 110 7.99 1.94 -16.79
C ILE A 110 7.27 3.25 -17.10
N SER A 111 7.87 4.09 -17.94
CA SER A 111 7.35 5.43 -18.25
C SER A 111 6.26 5.42 -19.31
N ASN A 112 6.21 4.42 -20.18
CA ASN A 112 5.28 4.32 -21.30
C ASN A 112 4.64 2.94 -21.37
N GLY A 113 3.33 2.91 -21.63
CA GLY A 113 2.56 1.70 -21.83
C GLY A 113 2.35 1.38 -23.31
N HIS A 114 1.38 0.51 -23.57
CA HIS A 114 1.00 0.10 -24.92
C HIS A 114 0.74 1.29 -25.86
N GLY A 115 1.27 1.23 -27.08
CA GLY A 115 1.16 2.32 -28.05
C GLY A 115 1.98 3.57 -27.69
N ASN A 116 2.99 3.43 -26.83
CA ASN A 116 3.86 4.51 -26.36
C ASN A 116 3.11 5.62 -25.60
N TYR A 117 2.01 5.27 -24.93
CA TYR A 117 1.25 6.21 -24.12
C TYR A 117 1.97 6.46 -22.78
N PRO A 118 2.18 7.72 -22.36
CA PRO A 118 2.89 8.04 -21.13
C PRO A 118 2.07 7.62 -19.89
N LEU A 119 2.65 6.77 -19.06
CA LEU A 119 2.09 6.36 -17.78
C LEU A 119 2.46 7.40 -16.73
N ASN A 120 1.52 8.28 -16.43
CA ASN A 120 1.69 9.33 -15.42
C ASN A 120 0.45 9.36 -14.51
N ALA A 121 0.60 8.99 -13.25
CA ALA A 121 -0.50 8.95 -12.28
C ALA A 121 -0.69 10.28 -11.51
N SER A 122 -0.15 11.39 -12.02
CA SER A 122 -0.37 12.72 -11.42
C SER A 122 -1.85 13.11 -11.35
N TYR A 123 -2.19 14.05 -10.47
CA TYR A 123 -3.56 14.56 -10.32
C TYR A 123 -4.18 15.05 -11.65
N LYS A 124 -3.36 15.56 -12.58
CA LYS A 124 -3.81 16.08 -13.87
C LYS A 124 -4.23 14.97 -14.83
N THR A 125 -3.60 13.80 -14.76
CA THR A 125 -3.69 12.74 -15.75
C THR A 125 -4.43 11.50 -15.25
N ALA A 126 -4.41 11.24 -13.94
CA ALA A 126 -5.06 10.08 -13.31
C ALA A 126 -6.57 9.97 -13.61
N ASP A 127 -7.22 11.11 -13.84
CA ASP A 127 -8.66 11.17 -14.13
C ASP A 127 -9.00 10.92 -15.61
N THR A 128 -7.99 10.87 -16.49
CA THR A 128 -8.20 10.61 -17.92
C THR A 128 -8.48 9.13 -18.17
N LEU A 129 -9.51 8.82 -18.96
CA LEU A 129 -9.87 7.43 -19.27
C LEU A 129 -8.76 6.71 -20.04
N THR A 130 -8.02 7.44 -20.88
CA THR A 130 -6.89 6.89 -21.64
C THR A 130 -5.77 6.41 -20.73
N PHE A 131 -5.43 7.14 -19.67
CA PHE A 131 -4.48 6.70 -18.66
C PHE A 131 -4.98 5.44 -17.94
N GLN A 132 -6.24 5.43 -17.50
CA GLN A 132 -6.82 4.31 -16.77
C GLN A 132 -6.80 3.02 -17.61
N ASP A 133 -7.13 3.12 -18.90
CA ASP A 133 -7.12 1.99 -19.83
C ASP A 133 -5.69 1.56 -20.18
N ALA A 134 -4.77 2.51 -20.37
CA ALA A 134 -3.36 2.22 -20.67
C ALA A 134 -2.64 1.52 -19.51
N LEU A 135 -2.91 1.95 -18.26
CA LEU A 135 -2.39 1.29 -17.07
C LEU A 135 -2.92 -0.15 -16.95
N GLY A 136 -4.23 -0.34 -17.14
CA GLY A 136 -4.83 -1.67 -17.08
C GLY A 136 -4.25 -2.65 -18.11
N LYS A 137 -3.98 -2.19 -19.33
CA LYS A 137 -3.29 -2.97 -20.38
C LYS A 137 -1.84 -3.30 -19.99
N SER A 138 -1.12 -2.33 -19.45
CA SER A 138 0.28 -2.52 -19.01
C SER A 138 0.37 -3.55 -17.88
N LEU A 139 -0.56 -3.50 -16.92
CA LEU A 139 -0.67 -4.50 -15.86
C LEU A 139 -1.00 -5.90 -16.40
N GLU A 140 -1.83 -6.01 -17.44
CA GLU A 140 -2.13 -7.30 -18.07
C GLU A 140 -0.89 -7.91 -18.74
N GLU A 141 -0.11 -7.10 -19.46
CA GLU A 141 1.15 -7.52 -20.07
C GLU A 141 2.12 -8.03 -19.00
N ILE A 142 2.32 -7.27 -17.91
CA ILE A 142 3.20 -7.68 -16.80
C ILE A 142 2.70 -8.96 -16.13
N CYS A 143 1.42 -9.03 -15.75
CA CYS A 143 0.81 -10.19 -15.09
C CYS A 143 0.79 -11.44 -15.96
N SER A 144 0.87 -11.30 -17.30
CA SER A 144 0.97 -12.44 -18.20
C SER A 144 2.34 -13.11 -18.19
N ILE A 145 3.40 -12.36 -17.82
CA ILE A 145 4.79 -12.81 -17.81
C ILE A 145 5.20 -13.28 -16.41
N VAL A 146 4.87 -12.48 -15.38
CA VAL A 146 5.30 -12.73 -13.99
C VAL A 146 4.59 -13.94 -13.40
N PRO A 147 5.32 -14.97 -12.90
CA PRO A 147 4.72 -16.09 -12.17
C PRO A 147 4.36 -15.73 -10.72
N GLY A 148 3.64 -16.58 -10.00
CA GLY A 148 3.35 -16.40 -8.57
C GLY A 148 2.52 -15.15 -8.24
N GLY A 149 2.86 -14.49 -7.15
CA GLY A 149 2.21 -13.30 -6.60
C GLY A 149 2.69 -12.00 -7.23
N SER A 150 1.79 -11.03 -7.38
CA SER A 150 2.13 -9.67 -7.81
C SER A 150 1.45 -8.65 -6.90
N LEU A 151 2.22 -7.78 -6.24
CA LEU A 151 1.70 -6.71 -5.41
C LEU A 151 1.61 -5.43 -6.24
N ILE A 152 0.44 -4.78 -6.27
CA ILE A 152 0.19 -3.58 -7.06
C ILE A 152 -0.22 -2.46 -6.12
N PHE A 153 0.70 -1.55 -5.82
CA PHE A 153 0.48 -0.46 -4.88
C PHE A 153 -0.01 0.80 -5.57
N PHE A 154 -1.05 1.40 -5.01
CA PHE A 154 -1.65 2.66 -5.44
C PHE A 154 -1.44 3.75 -4.38
N PRO A 155 -1.42 5.05 -4.77
CA PRO A 155 -1.20 6.16 -3.84
C PRO A 155 -2.43 6.45 -2.96
N SER A 156 -3.62 5.97 -3.33
CA SER A 156 -4.83 6.13 -2.53
C SER A 156 -5.90 5.11 -2.89
N TYR A 157 -6.75 4.77 -1.92
CA TYR A 157 -7.97 3.98 -2.13
C TYR A 157 -8.87 4.59 -3.21
N LYS A 158 -8.98 5.93 -3.26
CA LYS A 158 -9.80 6.63 -4.25
C LYS A 158 -9.35 6.34 -5.69
N LEU A 159 -8.04 6.36 -5.93
CA LEU A 159 -7.51 6.06 -7.27
C LEU A 159 -7.68 4.57 -7.60
N MET A 160 -7.36 3.69 -6.66
CA MET A 160 -7.53 2.24 -6.83
C MET A 160 -8.98 1.87 -7.15
N GLU A 161 -9.96 2.35 -6.36
CA GLU A 161 -11.39 2.12 -6.58
C GLU A 161 -11.84 2.63 -7.96
N LYS A 162 -11.38 3.82 -8.35
CA LYS A 162 -11.69 4.41 -9.67
C LYS A 162 -11.20 3.53 -10.81
N LEU A 163 -9.95 3.09 -10.75
CA LEU A 163 -9.35 2.21 -11.76
C LEU A 163 -10.06 0.86 -11.81
N CYS A 164 -10.34 0.26 -10.66
CA CYS A 164 -11.10 -1.00 -10.57
C CYS A 164 -12.49 -0.86 -11.22
N THR A 165 -13.20 0.24 -10.98
CA THR A 165 -14.50 0.51 -11.61
C THR A 165 -14.37 0.62 -13.13
N ARG A 166 -13.42 1.44 -13.61
CA ARG A 166 -13.16 1.59 -15.05
C ARG A 166 -12.80 0.26 -15.72
N TRP A 167 -12.00 -0.57 -15.08
CA TRP A 167 -11.59 -1.86 -15.63
C TRP A 167 -12.73 -2.88 -15.66
N ARG A 168 -13.70 -2.80 -14.74
CA ARG A 168 -14.91 -3.63 -14.80
C ARG A 168 -15.82 -3.20 -15.94
N GLU A 169 -15.99 -1.90 -16.17
CA GLU A 169 -16.80 -1.35 -17.27
C GLU A 169 -16.23 -1.68 -18.64
N THR A 170 -14.90 -1.64 -18.80
CA THR A 170 -14.22 -1.89 -20.08
C THR A 170 -13.93 -3.38 -20.34
N GLY A 171 -14.20 -4.25 -19.38
CA GLY A 171 -13.84 -5.67 -19.44
C GLY A 171 -12.35 -5.97 -19.18
N GLN A 172 -11.52 -4.94 -18.94
CA GLN A 172 -10.10 -5.08 -18.61
C GLN A 172 -9.88 -5.90 -17.33
N TRP A 173 -10.77 -5.76 -16.35
CA TRP A 173 -10.75 -6.54 -15.11
C TRP A 173 -10.86 -8.04 -15.38
N SER A 174 -11.79 -8.43 -16.26
CA SER A 174 -11.98 -9.82 -16.65
C SER A 174 -10.74 -10.37 -17.35
N ARG A 175 -10.09 -9.57 -18.21
CA ARG A 175 -8.85 -9.95 -18.90
C ARG A 175 -7.70 -10.17 -17.91
N LEU A 176 -7.55 -9.30 -16.91
CA LEU A 176 -6.60 -9.48 -15.82
C LEU A 176 -6.90 -10.77 -15.02
N CYS A 177 -8.17 -11.02 -14.68
CA CYS A 177 -8.62 -12.22 -13.97
C CYS A 177 -8.36 -13.54 -14.73
N LEU A 178 -8.22 -13.48 -16.06
CA LEU A 178 -7.79 -14.63 -16.87
C LEU A 178 -6.30 -14.94 -16.66
N LYS A 179 -5.48 -13.94 -16.31
CA LYS A 179 -4.03 -14.09 -16.09
C LYS A 179 -3.71 -14.42 -14.64
N LYS A 180 -4.29 -13.69 -13.69
CA LYS A 180 -4.09 -13.85 -12.24
C LYS A 180 -5.38 -13.61 -11.47
N ASP A 181 -5.62 -14.33 -10.38
CA ASP A 181 -6.72 -14.02 -9.48
C ASP A 181 -6.46 -12.69 -8.79
N LEU A 182 -7.43 -11.77 -8.82
CA LEU A 182 -7.28 -10.42 -8.28
C LEU A 182 -7.90 -10.29 -6.89
N TYR A 183 -7.11 -9.75 -5.97
CA TYR A 183 -7.50 -9.42 -4.61
C TYR A 183 -7.34 -7.92 -4.40
N VAL A 184 -8.24 -7.29 -3.64
CA VAL A 184 -8.24 -5.85 -3.39
C VAL A 184 -8.23 -5.62 -1.91
N GLU A 185 -7.35 -4.74 -1.45
CA GLU A 185 -7.30 -4.32 -0.05
C GLU A 185 -8.64 -3.70 0.39
N PRO A 186 -9.27 -4.22 1.45
CA PRO A 186 -10.49 -3.62 1.98
C PRO A 186 -10.18 -2.26 2.60
N ARG A 187 -11.05 -1.28 2.34
CA ARG A 187 -10.91 0.07 2.87
C ARG A 187 -11.54 0.17 4.25
N GLY A 188 -10.70 0.20 5.28
CA GLY A 188 -11.18 0.12 6.66
C GLY A 188 -11.75 -1.27 6.96
N GLY A 189 -12.46 -1.41 8.08
CA GLY A 189 -13.02 -2.70 8.51
C GLY A 189 -12.13 -3.46 9.49
N ALA A 190 -12.72 -4.51 10.08
CA ALA A 190 -12.08 -5.35 11.08
C ALA A 190 -10.80 -5.99 10.51
N GLN A 191 -9.84 -6.27 11.38
CA GLN A 191 -8.60 -6.95 10.98
C GLN A 191 -8.90 -8.30 10.31
N GLU A 192 -9.96 -8.99 10.75
CA GLU A 192 -10.40 -10.29 10.23
C GLU A 192 -10.74 -10.29 8.73
N GLU A 193 -11.35 -9.22 8.20
CA GLU A 193 -11.68 -9.13 6.77
C GLU A 193 -10.40 -9.06 5.93
N PHE A 194 -9.46 -8.24 6.38
CA PHE A 194 -8.14 -8.12 5.75
C PHE A 194 -7.38 -9.45 5.76
N ASP A 195 -7.34 -10.12 6.93
CA ASP A 195 -6.64 -11.39 7.09
C ASP A 195 -7.26 -12.48 6.20
N SER A 196 -8.59 -12.47 6.01
CA SER A 196 -9.27 -13.39 5.10
C SER A 196 -8.86 -13.16 3.64
N VAL A 197 -8.86 -11.91 3.17
CA VAL A 197 -8.46 -11.58 1.79
C VAL A 197 -7.00 -11.93 1.54
N LEU A 198 -6.12 -11.67 2.51
CA LEU A 198 -4.70 -12.02 2.43
C LEU A 198 -4.48 -13.53 2.41
N LYS A 199 -5.25 -14.28 3.21
CA LYS A 199 -5.23 -15.75 3.18
C LYS A 199 -5.66 -16.30 1.83
N ASP A 200 -6.74 -15.77 1.25
CA ASP A 200 -7.23 -16.21 -0.06
C ASP A 200 -6.20 -15.94 -1.17
N TYR A 201 -5.49 -14.81 -1.09
CA TYR A 201 -4.37 -14.49 -1.98
C TYR A 201 -3.26 -15.55 -1.90
N TYR A 202 -2.80 -15.89 -0.70
CA TYR A 202 -1.79 -16.94 -0.52
C TYR A 202 -2.28 -18.32 -1.00
N ASP A 203 -3.55 -18.65 -0.74
CA ASP A 203 -4.13 -19.93 -1.16
C ASP A 203 -4.32 -20.02 -2.68
N SER A 204 -4.57 -18.90 -3.37
CA SER A 204 -4.58 -18.83 -4.83
C SER A 204 -3.19 -19.09 -5.42
N ILE A 205 -2.14 -18.48 -4.86
CA ILE A 205 -0.75 -18.68 -5.32
C ILE A 205 -0.30 -20.12 -5.11
N ARG A 206 -0.61 -20.69 -3.94
CA ARG A 206 -0.29 -22.10 -3.61
C ARG A 206 -1.16 -23.12 -4.36
N GLY A 207 -2.16 -22.66 -5.12
CA GLY A 207 -3.07 -23.51 -5.89
C GLY A 207 -4.11 -24.27 -5.04
N LYS A 208 -4.31 -23.91 -3.77
CA LYS A 208 -5.25 -24.57 -2.86
C LYS A 208 -6.71 -24.31 -3.22
N ASN A 209 -7.02 -23.16 -3.82
CA ASN A 209 -8.37 -22.84 -4.31
C ASN A 209 -8.82 -23.70 -5.51
N ARG A 210 -7.97 -24.58 -6.05
CA ARG A 210 -8.32 -25.50 -7.17
C ARG A 210 -9.22 -26.67 -6.76
N LEU A 211 -9.38 -26.96 -5.46
CA LEU A 211 -10.08 -28.17 -4.99
C LEU A 211 -11.55 -27.96 -4.56
N ILE A 212 -12.01 -26.72 -4.36
CA ILE A 212 -13.30 -26.48 -3.68
C ILE A 212 -14.47 -26.18 -4.66
N GLY A 213 -14.20 -25.99 -5.95
CA GLY A 213 -15.18 -25.46 -6.92
C GLY A 213 -15.89 -26.46 -7.86
N ARG A 214 -15.76 -27.78 -7.70
CA ARG A 214 -16.45 -28.76 -8.58
C ARG A 214 -17.04 -29.92 -7.80
N ASN A 215 -18.12 -29.69 -7.05
CA ASN A 215 -19.05 -30.76 -6.69
C ASN A 215 -20.46 -30.22 -6.37
N ARG A 216 -21.19 -29.84 -7.43
CA ARG A 216 -22.66 -29.94 -7.45
C ARG A 216 -23.11 -30.57 -8.78
N ARG A 217 -23.25 -31.90 -8.71
CA ARG A 217 -24.11 -32.79 -9.50
C ARG A 217 -24.71 -32.23 -10.81
N ALA A 218 -24.24 -32.76 -11.94
CA ALA A 218 -25.07 -33.00 -13.12
C ALA A 218 -24.63 -34.32 -13.77
N LYS A 219 -25.58 -35.26 -13.83
CA LYS A 219 -25.45 -36.62 -14.37
C LYS A 219 -25.92 -36.58 -15.82
N LYS A 220 -25.04 -36.77 -16.81
CA LYS A 220 -25.31 -37.51 -18.07
C LYS A 220 -24.12 -37.50 -19.05
N THR A 221 -23.63 -38.71 -19.33
CA THR A 221 -23.29 -39.30 -20.65
C THR A 221 -22.65 -38.46 -21.75
N GLY A 222 -21.51 -38.94 -22.27
CA GLY A 222 -21.11 -38.69 -23.66
C GLY A 222 -19.64 -38.31 -23.82
N THR A 223 -18.84 -39.27 -24.28
CA THR A 223 -17.42 -39.16 -24.60
C THR A 223 -17.17 -38.18 -25.74
N VAL A 224 -16.53 -37.04 -25.46
CA VAL A 224 -15.66 -36.32 -26.41
C VAL A 224 -14.48 -35.76 -25.60
N LYS A 225 -13.30 -36.34 -25.77
CA LYS A 225 -12.04 -35.78 -25.26
C LYS A 225 -11.66 -34.61 -26.16
N THR A 226 -12.23 -33.44 -25.88
CA THR A 226 -11.62 -32.17 -26.28
C THR A 226 -10.70 -31.75 -25.16
N GLU A 227 -9.41 -31.87 -25.41
CA GLU A 227 -8.33 -31.30 -24.61
C GLU A 227 -8.54 -29.78 -24.52
N THR A 228 -9.33 -29.36 -23.54
CA THR A 228 -9.39 -27.96 -23.13
C THR A 228 -8.09 -27.71 -22.40
N GLN A 229 -7.16 -27.05 -23.09
CA GLN A 229 -5.96 -26.47 -22.51
C GLN A 229 -6.36 -25.68 -21.25
N ASN A 230 -6.17 -26.29 -20.08
CA ASN A 230 -6.26 -25.61 -18.81
C ASN A 230 -4.99 -24.78 -18.68
N ASP A 231 -5.00 -23.62 -19.34
CA ASP A 231 -3.93 -22.64 -19.23
C ASP A 231 -3.89 -22.20 -17.75
N SER A 232 -2.91 -22.74 -17.03
CA SER A 232 -2.81 -22.64 -15.58
C SER A 232 -2.65 -21.17 -15.22
N LYS A 233 -3.65 -20.56 -14.57
CA LYS A 233 -3.51 -19.21 -13.99
C LYS A 233 -2.19 -19.13 -13.23
N LYS A 234 -1.36 -18.14 -13.57
CA LYS A 234 0.04 -18.03 -13.13
C LYS A 234 0.17 -17.41 -11.72
N GLY A 235 -0.80 -17.64 -10.84
CA GLY A 235 -0.86 -17.11 -9.47
C GLY A 235 -1.87 -15.98 -9.29
N ALA A 236 -1.60 -15.05 -8.37
CA ALA A 236 -2.54 -14.02 -7.92
C ALA A 236 -1.90 -12.62 -7.96
N ALA A 237 -2.73 -11.58 -8.00
CA ALA A 237 -2.29 -10.21 -7.81
C ALA A 237 -3.10 -9.52 -6.70
N PHE A 238 -2.43 -8.74 -5.88
CA PHE A 238 -3.01 -8.01 -4.76
C PHE A 238 -2.92 -6.50 -5.03
N LEU A 239 -4.06 -5.85 -5.17
CA LEU A 239 -4.17 -4.40 -5.32
C LEU A 239 -4.23 -3.78 -3.92
N ALA A 240 -3.19 -3.03 -3.58
CA ALA A 240 -2.96 -2.47 -2.25
C ALA A 240 -2.74 -0.96 -2.32
N VAL A 241 -2.83 -0.29 -1.18
CA VAL A 241 -2.58 1.15 -1.07
C VAL A 241 -1.37 1.39 -0.17
N PHE A 242 -0.54 2.37 -0.54
CA PHE A 242 0.54 2.81 0.35
C PHE A 242 -0.01 3.32 1.68
N ARG A 243 0.64 2.94 2.79
CA ARG A 243 0.16 3.19 4.17
C ARG A 243 -1.17 2.47 4.48
N GLY A 244 -1.47 1.44 3.70
CA GLY A 244 -2.50 0.46 4.00
C GLY A 244 -1.95 -0.67 4.89
N LYS A 245 -2.83 -1.59 5.27
CA LYS A 245 -2.49 -2.76 6.08
C LYS A 245 -1.50 -3.68 5.37
N VAL A 246 -1.55 -3.76 4.03
CA VAL A 246 -0.60 -4.55 3.23
C VAL A 246 0.83 -4.02 3.31
N SER A 247 0.99 -2.69 3.43
CA SER A 247 2.31 -2.05 3.40
C SER A 247 3.05 -2.05 4.75
N GLU A 248 2.42 -2.54 5.82
CA GLU A 248 2.96 -2.45 7.17
C GLU A 248 3.02 -3.84 7.83
N GLY A 249 4.22 -4.27 8.23
CA GLY A 249 4.41 -5.45 9.08
C GLY A 249 4.16 -6.81 8.44
N ILE A 250 3.96 -6.88 7.12
CA ILE A 250 3.76 -8.14 6.39
C ILE A 250 4.95 -8.40 5.46
N ASP A 251 5.49 -9.61 5.56
CA ASP A 251 6.57 -10.08 4.69
C ASP A 251 6.01 -11.04 3.62
N PHE A 252 6.45 -10.86 2.39
CA PHE A 252 6.04 -11.66 1.23
C PHE A 252 7.24 -12.41 0.67
N SER A 253 7.41 -13.66 1.12
CA SER A 253 8.53 -14.49 0.67
C SER A 253 8.29 -15.15 -0.69
N ASP A 254 9.36 -15.36 -1.45
CA ASP A 254 9.41 -16.26 -2.62
C ASP A 254 8.31 -15.98 -3.67
N ASP A 255 7.45 -16.96 -3.93
CA ASP A 255 6.36 -16.88 -4.89
C ASP A 255 5.21 -15.97 -4.42
N ASN A 256 5.21 -15.49 -3.17
CA ASN A 256 4.16 -14.63 -2.67
C ASN A 256 4.23 -13.20 -3.22
N ALA A 257 5.38 -12.77 -3.76
CA ALA A 257 5.55 -11.47 -4.41
C ALA A 257 6.72 -11.50 -5.41
N ARG A 258 6.51 -12.10 -6.58
CA ARG A 258 7.51 -12.13 -7.67
C ARG A 258 7.63 -10.81 -8.41
N ALA A 259 6.63 -9.93 -8.29
CA ALA A 259 6.72 -8.55 -8.74
C ALA A 259 6.02 -7.63 -7.73
N VAL A 260 6.63 -6.47 -7.50
CA VAL A 260 6.04 -5.34 -6.80
C VAL A 260 5.94 -4.20 -7.79
N ILE A 261 4.70 -3.78 -8.08
CA ILE A 261 4.37 -2.76 -9.06
C ILE A 261 3.88 -1.54 -8.29
N ILE A 262 4.54 -0.41 -8.51
CA ILE A 262 4.21 0.86 -7.87
C ILE A 262 3.53 1.75 -8.92
N VAL A 263 2.26 2.09 -8.69
CA VAL A 263 1.52 3.04 -9.50
C VAL A 263 1.68 4.42 -8.88
N GLY A 264 2.33 5.34 -9.59
CA GLY A 264 2.65 6.69 -9.13
C GLY A 264 2.99 7.63 -10.28
#